data_AF-A0A3D2U0Q4-F1
#
_entry.id   AF-A0A3D2U0Q4-F1
#
_cell.length_a   1.000
_cell.length_b   1.000
_cell.length_c   1.000
_cell.angle_alpha   90.00
_cell.angle_beta   90.00
_cell.angle_gamma   90.00
#
_symmetry.space_group_name_H-M   'P 1'
#
loop_
_entity.id
_entity.type
_entity.pdbx_description
1 polymer ?
#
loop_
_entity_poly.entity_id
_entity_poly.type
_entity_poly.pdbx_seq_one_letter_code
_entity_poly.pdbx_strand_id
1 'polypeptide(L)'
;YGDVDNDGDLDLLVTTTGGRARLYRNDVPKTGHWLRIRLLLPKHRRDAYGAELIVVAGDKRFHRILNPASSFLASHDPRAHVGLNTTAFDRIEVRWPDGSLEWEHFEGGTTDREITLIRGEGTQKTASQDRKHRE
;
A
#
# COMPACT_ATOMS: atom_id res chain seq x y z
N TYR A 1 -5.15 -8.51 -10.08
CA TYR A 1 -5.46 -9.13 -8.78
C TYR A 1 -6.06 -8.08 -7.87
N GLY A 2 -6.65 -8.47 -6.75
CA GLY A 2 -7.28 -7.55 -5.79
C GLY A 2 -8.02 -8.34 -4.74
N ASP A 3 -8.39 -7.70 -3.64
CA ASP A 3 -9.18 -8.31 -2.57
C ASP A 3 -10.66 -7.90 -2.80
N VAL A 4 -11.41 -8.74 -3.53
CA VAL A 4 -12.69 -8.38 -4.16
C VAL A 4 -13.81 -8.32 -3.13
N ASP A 5 -13.81 -9.23 -2.15
CA ASP A 5 -14.79 -9.26 -1.06
C ASP A 5 -14.27 -8.64 0.24
N ASN A 6 -13.05 -8.10 0.21
CA ASN A 6 -12.40 -7.35 1.29
C ASN A 6 -12.06 -8.19 2.53
N ASP A 7 -11.74 -9.47 2.35
CA ASP A 7 -11.53 -10.42 3.43
C ASP A 7 -10.03 -10.66 3.77
N GLY A 8 -9.13 -9.98 3.04
CA GLY A 8 -7.70 -9.96 3.30
C GLY A 8 -6.85 -10.88 2.44
N ASP A 9 -7.45 -11.78 1.66
CA ASP A 9 -6.71 -12.53 0.66
C ASP A 9 -6.83 -11.92 -0.74
N LEU A 10 -5.96 -12.34 -1.65
CA LEU A 10 -5.87 -11.78 -2.99
C LEU A 10 -6.56 -12.69 -4.00
N ASP A 11 -7.54 -12.13 -4.69
CA ASP A 11 -8.26 -12.73 -5.79
C ASP A 11 -7.70 -12.37 -7.15
N LEU A 12 -8.14 -13.12 -8.16
CA LEU A 12 -7.77 -12.91 -9.53
C LEU A 12 -9.00 -12.84 -10.45
N LEU A 13 -9.20 -11.68 -11.06
CA LEU A 13 -10.09 -11.52 -12.21
C LEU A 13 -9.28 -11.69 -13.50
N VAL A 14 -9.66 -12.67 -14.32
CA VAL A 14 -9.09 -12.91 -15.64
C VAL A 14 -10.12 -12.57 -16.71
N THR A 15 -9.77 -11.63 -17.58
CA THR A 15 -10.56 -11.30 -18.76
C THR A 15 -9.92 -11.93 -20.00
N THR A 16 -10.73 -12.21 -21.01
CA THR A 16 -10.29 -12.71 -22.31
C THR A 16 -11.00 -11.91 -23.38
N THR A 17 -10.27 -11.39 -24.37
CA THR A 17 -10.87 -10.64 -25.47
C THR A 17 -11.93 -11.50 -26.18
N GLY A 18 -13.17 -11.00 -26.26
CA GLY A 18 -14.31 -11.72 -26.84
C GLY A 18 -14.81 -12.91 -26.01
N GLY A 19 -14.24 -13.15 -24.83
CA GLY A 19 -14.61 -14.24 -23.93
C GLY A 19 -15.23 -13.74 -22.62
N ARG A 20 -15.75 -14.69 -21.83
CA ARG A 20 -16.26 -14.40 -20.49
C ARG A 20 -15.14 -14.05 -19.52
N ALA A 21 -15.42 -13.12 -18.61
CA ALA A 21 -14.60 -12.92 -17.43
C ALA A 21 -14.68 -14.14 -16.51
N ARG A 22 -13.58 -14.44 -15.81
CA ARG A 22 -13.50 -15.49 -14.80
C ARG A 22 -12.93 -14.88 -13.53
N LEU A 23 -13.65 -15.03 -12.42
CA LEU A 23 -13.17 -14.66 -11.10
C LEU A 23 -12.70 -15.92 -10.39
N TYR A 24 -11.45 -15.91 -9.95
CA TYR A 24 -10.87 -16.90 -9.06
C TYR A 24 -10.76 -16.25 -7.69
N ARG A 25 -11.69 -16.60 -6.79
CA ARG A 25 -11.64 -16.17 -5.40
C ARG A 25 -10.71 -17.10 -4.64
N ASN A 26 -9.83 -16.54 -3.82
CA ASN A 26 -9.02 -17.33 -2.92
C ASN A 26 -9.81 -17.55 -1.62
N ASP A 27 -10.00 -18.80 -1.19
CA ASP A 27 -10.71 -19.12 0.06
C ASP A 27 -9.77 -19.99 0.91
N VAL A 28 -8.84 -19.34 1.62
CA VAL A 28 -7.82 -20.02 2.44
C VAL A 28 -8.05 -19.75 3.93
N PRO A 29 -7.65 -20.68 4.82
CA PRO A 29 -7.59 -20.39 6.24
C PRO A 29 -6.76 -19.12 6.50
N LYS A 30 -7.26 -18.21 7.33
CA LYS A 30 -6.58 -16.95 7.65
C LYS A 30 -5.37 -17.21 8.56
N THR A 31 -4.23 -17.61 7.96
CA THR A 31 -2.99 -17.99 8.66
C THR A 31 -1.94 -16.87 8.72
N GLY A 32 -2.36 -15.62 8.53
CA GLY A 32 -1.47 -14.47 8.56
C GLY A 32 -2.28 -13.19 8.75
N HIS A 33 -1.56 -12.07 8.74
CA HIS A 33 -2.14 -10.74 8.91
C HIS A 33 -1.93 -9.92 7.64
N TRP A 34 -2.68 -8.83 7.49
CA TRP A 34 -2.55 -8.00 6.29
C TRP A 34 -2.82 -6.52 6.58
N LEU A 35 -2.38 -5.67 5.66
CA LEU A 35 -2.83 -4.29 5.55
C LEU A 35 -3.16 -3.98 4.11
N ARG A 36 -4.23 -3.22 3.93
CA ARG A 36 -4.60 -2.64 2.65
C ARG A 36 -4.62 -1.14 2.76
N ILE A 37 -3.87 -0.49 1.89
CA ILE A 37 -3.56 0.93 2.04
C ILE A 37 -3.95 1.65 0.76
N ARG A 38 -4.90 2.59 0.87
CA ARG A 38 -5.28 3.51 -0.20
C ARG A 38 -4.60 4.85 0.01
N LEU A 39 -3.88 5.35 -1.00
CA LEU A 39 -3.21 6.64 -0.93
C LEU A 39 -3.93 7.66 -1.80
N LEU A 40 -4.32 8.79 -1.23
CA LEU A 40 -5.10 9.82 -1.90
C LEU A 40 -4.39 11.17 -1.90
N LEU A 41 -4.47 11.88 -3.03
CA LEU A 41 -4.14 13.29 -3.10
C LEU A 41 -5.28 14.13 -2.49
N PRO A 42 -4.98 15.20 -1.74
CA PRO A 42 -6.00 15.98 -1.02
C PRO A 42 -6.99 16.64 -1.99
N LYS A 43 -6.50 17.10 -3.13
CA LYS A 43 -7.33 17.70 -4.18
C LYS A 43 -8.12 16.60 -4.90
N HIS A 44 -9.45 16.65 -4.79
CA HIS A 44 -10.40 15.70 -5.38
C HIS A 44 -10.28 14.24 -4.93
N ARG A 45 -9.47 13.94 -3.89
CA ARG A 45 -9.32 12.58 -3.35
C ARG A 45 -9.01 11.53 -4.43
N ARG A 46 -8.11 11.88 -5.36
CA ARG A 46 -7.66 10.98 -6.43
C ARG A 46 -6.59 10.03 -5.92
N ASP A 47 -6.60 8.81 -6.42
CA ASP A 47 -5.55 7.83 -6.13
C ASP A 47 -4.17 8.38 -6.55
N ALA A 48 -3.19 8.26 -5.65
CA ALA A 48 -1.86 8.82 -5.81
C ALA A 48 -0.95 7.86 -6.59
N TYR A 49 -1.29 7.59 -7.86
CA TYR A 49 -0.50 6.70 -8.70
C TYR A 49 0.95 7.20 -8.86
N GLY A 50 1.90 6.27 -8.74
CA GLY A 50 3.34 6.55 -8.67
C GLY A 50 3.85 6.85 -7.26
N ALA A 51 2.99 6.92 -6.25
CA ALA A 51 3.43 6.99 -4.85
C ALA A 51 4.20 5.73 -4.46
N GLU A 52 5.21 5.90 -3.62
CA GLU A 52 5.93 4.80 -2.99
C GLU A 52 5.51 4.68 -1.53
N LEU A 53 5.37 3.45 -1.08
CA LEU A 53 4.84 3.08 0.21
C LEU A 53 5.84 2.13 0.88
N ILE A 54 6.17 2.40 2.14
CA ILE A 54 6.90 1.48 3.01
C ILE A 54 6.07 1.24 4.26
N VAL A 55 5.73 -0.02 4.53
CA VAL A 55 5.18 -0.43 5.82
C VAL A 55 6.31 -0.98 6.67
N VAL A 56 6.44 -0.50 7.90
CA VAL A 56 7.44 -0.97 8.86
C VAL A 56 6.75 -1.75 9.97
N ALA A 57 7.22 -2.98 10.21
CA ALA A 57 6.70 -3.84 11.27
C ALA A 57 7.85 -4.65 11.88
N GLY A 58 8.31 -4.23 13.06
CA GLY A 58 9.52 -4.71 13.71
C GLY A 58 10.77 -4.41 12.88
N ASP A 59 11.52 -5.47 12.56
CA ASP A 59 12.72 -5.44 11.75
C ASP A 59 12.46 -5.48 10.23
N LYS A 60 11.19 -5.65 9.82
CA LYS A 60 10.80 -5.79 8.42
C LYS A 60 10.29 -4.49 7.82
N ARG A 61 10.65 -4.26 6.56
CA ARG A 61 10.15 -3.17 5.72
C ARG A 61 9.56 -3.75 4.44
N PHE A 62 8.32 -3.38 4.14
CA PHE A 62 7.59 -3.84 2.97
C PHE A 62 7.38 -2.68 2.00
N HIS A 63 8.04 -2.73 0.84
CA HIS A 63 7.94 -1.68 -0.18
C HIS A 63 6.86 -1.99 -1.21
N ARG A 64 6.10 -0.97 -1.61
CA ARG A 64 5.09 -1.01 -2.69
C ARG A 64 5.15 0.28 -3.50
N ILE A 65 4.84 0.16 -4.78
CA ILE A 65 4.56 1.30 -5.65
C ILE A 65 3.08 1.24 -5.97
N LEU A 66 2.37 2.36 -5.78
CA LEU A 66 0.96 2.44 -6.11
C LEU A 66 0.81 2.62 -7.63
N ASN A 67 0.66 1.52 -8.35
CA ASN A 67 0.44 1.56 -9.78
C ASN A 67 -0.45 0.40 -10.20
N PRO A 68 -1.76 0.62 -10.45
CA PRO A 68 -2.66 -0.46 -10.83
C PRO A 68 -2.40 -0.98 -12.26
N ALA A 69 -1.68 -0.23 -13.10
CA ALA A 69 -1.35 -0.64 -14.46
C ALA A 69 -0.13 -1.58 -14.46
N SER A 70 -0.33 -2.81 -14.92
CA SER A 70 0.71 -3.85 -14.90
C SER A 70 1.10 -4.38 -16.28
N SER A 71 0.17 -4.43 -17.24
CA SER A 71 0.43 -4.87 -18.61
C SER A 71 -0.68 -4.41 -19.57
N PHE A 72 -0.60 -4.82 -20.84
CA PHE A 72 -1.61 -4.54 -21.85
C PHE A 72 -3.00 -5.04 -21.43
N LEU A 73 -3.98 -4.13 -21.39
CA LEU A 73 -5.37 -4.40 -20.95
C LEU A 73 -5.49 -5.03 -19.55
N ALA A 74 -4.48 -4.83 -18.69
CA ALA A 74 -4.44 -5.38 -17.35
C ALA A 74 -4.35 -4.28 -16.29
N SER A 75 -5.29 -4.31 -15.35
CA SER A 75 -5.31 -3.45 -14.17
C SER A 75 -5.52 -4.28 -12.91
N HIS A 76 -5.12 -3.76 -11.75
CA HIS A 76 -5.37 -4.35 -10.44
C HIS A 76 -5.94 -3.32 -9.47
N ASP A 77 -6.29 -3.79 -8.27
CA ASP A 77 -6.81 -2.95 -7.19
C ASP A 77 -5.87 -1.74 -6.95
N PRO A 78 -6.39 -0.49 -6.91
CA PRO A 78 -5.58 0.68 -6.63
C PRO A 78 -5.10 0.75 -5.17
N ARG A 79 -5.56 -0.15 -4.29
CA ARG A 79 -5.10 -0.25 -2.90
C ARG A 79 -3.89 -1.17 -2.83
N ALA A 80 -2.82 -0.72 -2.17
CA ALA A 80 -1.65 -1.56 -1.92
C ALA A 80 -1.99 -2.63 -0.88
N HIS A 81 -1.69 -3.89 -1.18
CA HIS A 81 -1.80 -5.00 -0.24
C HIS A 81 -0.42 -5.41 0.31
N VAL A 82 -0.34 -5.54 1.62
CA VAL A 82 0.86 -5.94 2.35
C VAL A 82 0.49 -7.08 3.30
N GLY A 83 0.96 -8.29 2.99
CA GLY A 83 0.92 -9.42 3.91
C GLY A 83 1.93 -9.24 5.05
N LEU A 84 1.47 -9.45 6.28
CA LEU A 84 2.22 -9.30 7.52
C LEU A 84 2.11 -10.59 8.33
N ASN A 85 3.08 -10.85 9.19
CA ASN A 85 3.08 -12.01 10.10
C ASN A 85 3.04 -11.56 11.56
N THR A 86 2.32 -10.46 11.83
CA THR A 86 2.21 -9.79 13.12
C THR A 86 0.87 -9.06 13.16
N THR A 87 0.29 -8.89 14.36
CA THR A 87 -0.99 -8.21 14.59
C THR A 87 -0.89 -6.68 14.60
N ALA A 88 0.32 -6.13 14.50
CA ALA A 88 0.58 -4.70 14.54
C ALA A 88 1.77 -4.30 13.65
N PHE A 89 1.77 -3.03 13.22
CA PHE A 89 2.83 -2.38 12.45
C PHE A 89 3.22 -1.07 13.14
N ASP A 90 4.48 -0.64 12.98
CA ASP A 90 5.04 0.49 13.72
C ASP A 90 4.76 1.83 13.06
N ARG A 91 4.79 1.88 11.72
CA ARG A 91 4.50 3.08 10.92
C ARG A 91 4.32 2.76 9.45
N ILE A 92 3.77 3.73 8.73
CA ILE A 92 3.74 3.77 7.28
C ILE A 92 4.50 5.01 6.79
N GLU A 93 5.39 4.83 5.82
CA GLU A 93 6.11 5.91 5.15
C GLU A 93 5.58 6.02 3.71
N VAL A 94 5.25 7.23 3.27
CA VAL A 94 4.76 7.49 1.91
C VAL A 94 5.62 8.56 1.25
N ARG A 95 6.13 8.27 0.05
CA ARG A 95 6.70 9.25 -0.85
C ARG A 95 5.70 9.53 -1.97
N TRP A 96 5.26 10.77 -2.06
CA TRP A 96 4.20 11.18 -2.98
C TRP A 96 4.72 11.40 -4.41
N PRO A 97 3.86 11.28 -5.45
CA PRO A 97 4.25 11.42 -6.85
C PRO A 97 4.32 12.89 -7.27
N ASP A 98 5.03 13.73 -6.52
CA ASP A 98 5.20 15.16 -6.76
C ASP A 98 6.64 15.56 -7.13
N GLY A 99 7.55 14.58 -7.21
CA GLY A 99 8.97 14.78 -7.46
C GLY A 99 9.79 15.06 -6.20
N SER A 100 9.17 15.13 -5.03
CA SER A 100 9.87 15.24 -3.75
C SER A 100 10.66 13.97 -3.42
N LEU A 101 11.77 14.14 -2.69
CA LEU A 101 12.54 13.04 -2.11
C LEU A 101 12.16 12.77 -0.66
N GLU A 102 11.31 13.63 -0.07
CA GLU A 102 10.90 13.53 1.32
C GLU A 102 9.80 12.48 1.52
N TRP A 103 9.85 11.82 2.68
CA TRP A 103 8.86 10.85 3.12
C TRP A 103 7.92 11.47 4.16
N GLU A 104 6.63 11.31 3.94
CA GLU A 104 5.58 11.57 4.94
C GLU A 104 5.34 10.31 5.77
N HIS A 105 5.17 10.48 7.08
CA HIS A 105 5.09 9.41 8.05
C HIS A 105 3.70 9.39 8.68
N PHE A 106 3.16 8.19 8.82
CA PHE A 106 1.87 7.91 9.45
C PHE A 106 2.10 6.90 10.58
N GLU A 107 1.40 7.12 11.69
CA GLU A 107 1.52 6.30 12.89
C GLU A 107 1.18 4.83 12.64
N GLY A 108 1.76 3.98 13.49
CA GLY A 108 1.48 2.55 13.54
C GLY A 108 0.05 2.22 13.96
N GLY A 109 -0.29 0.94 13.90
CA GLY A 109 -1.62 0.46 14.26
C GLY A 109 -1.75 -1.05 14.21
N THR A 110 -3.00 -1.52 14.25
CA THR A 110 -3.33 -2.94 14.12
C THR A 110 -3.47 -3.36 12.67
N THR A 111 -3.24 -4.64 12.40
CA THR A 111 -3.43 -5.26 11.08
C THR A 111 -4.89 -5.64 10.82
N ASP A 112 -5.10 -6.34 9.71
CA ASP A 112 -6.35 -6.94 9.25
C ASP A 112 -7.43 -5.92 8.93
N ARG A 113 -6.98 -4.84 8.30
CA ARG A 113 -7.82 -3.69 8.00
C ARG A 113 -7.38 -2.95 6.75
N GLU A 114 -8.34 -2.19 6.22
CA GLU A 114 -8.07 -1.14 5.25
C GLU A 114 -7.79 0.19 5.95
N ILE A 115 -6.85 0.95 5.40
CA ILE A 115 -6.49 2.30 5.83
C ILE A 115 -6.44 3.20 4.60
N THR A 116 -7.03 4.38 4.70
CA THR A 116 -6.88 5.44 3.70
C THR A 116 -5.95 6.51 4.26
N LEU A 117 -4.89 6.83 3.54
CA LEU A 117 -3.95 7.90 3.88
C LEU A 117 -4.06 9.02 2.86
N ILE A 118 -4.20 10.26 3.34
CA ILE A 118 -4.29 11.44 2.50
C ILE A 118 -3.02 12.25 2.67
N ARG A 119 -2.43 12.71 1.56
CA ARG A 119 -1.23 13.56 1.60
C ARG A 119 -1.46 14.82 2.43
N GLY A 120 -0.54 15.09 3.35
CA GLY A 120 -0.55 16.23 4.26
C GLY A 120 -1.21 15.94 5.61
N GLU A 121 -1.74 14.74 5.85
CA GLU A 121 -2.31 14.34 7.15
C GLU A 121 -1.29 13.65 8.08
N GLY A 122 -0.13 13.26 7.55
CA GLY A 122 0.99 12.70 8.30
C GLY A 122 2.04 13.73 8.68
N THR A 123 3.13 13.27 9.30
CA THR A 123 4.26 14.09 9.70
C THR A 123 5.41 13.99 8.70
N GLN A 124 6.04 15.12 8.36
CA GLN A 124 7.24 15.09 7.52
C GLN A 124 8.48 14.86 8.37
N LYS A 125 9.40 14.02 7.89
CA LYS A 125 10.73 13.95 8.50
C LYS A 125 11.56 15.10 7.94
N THR A 126 11.82 16.12 8.75
CA THR A 126 12.80 17.14 8.36
C THR A 126 14.17 16.47 8.29
N ALA A 127 14.85 16.54 7.15
CA ALA A 127 16.24 16.11 7.00
C ALA A 127 17.17 17.00 7.86
N SER A 128 17.24 16.70 9.16
CA SER A 128 18.15 17.32 10.12
C SER A 128 18.41 16.32 11.23
N GLN A 129 19.70 16.06 11.49
CA GLN A 129 20.26 15.11 12.47
C GLN A 129 20.61 13.71 11.94
N ASP A 130 21.53 13.64 10.97
CA ASP A 130 22.45 12.47 10.83
C ASP A 130 23.87 12.88 10.41
N ARG A 131 24.25 14.16 10.65
CA ARG A 131 25.58 14.69 10.35
C ARG A 131 26.33 15.13 11.61
N LYS A 132 26.39 14.29 12.64
CA LYS A 132 27.29 14.45 13.79
C LYS A 132 27.71 13.09 14.39
N HIS A 133 28.45 12.27 13.64
CA HIS A 133 29.46 11.36 14.21
C HIS A 133 30.34 10.77 13.09
N ARG A 134 31.28 11.59 12.62
CA ARG A 134 32.55 11.15 12.03
C ARG A 134 33.57 12.23 12.37
N GLU A 135 34.15 12.11 13.55
CA GLU A 135 35.52 12.54 13.87
C GLU A 135 36.23 11.33 14.46
#